data_AF-A0A7V9F302-F1
#
_entry.id   AF-A0A7V9F302-F1
#
_cell.length_a   1.000
_cell.length_b   1.000
_cell.length_c   1.000
_cell.angle_alpha   90.00
_cell.angle_beta   90.00
_cell.angle_gamma   90.00
#
_symmetry.space_group_name_H-M   'P 1'
#
loop_
_entity.id
_entity.type
_entity.pdbx_description
1 polymer ?
#
loop_
_entity_poly.entity_id
_entity_poly.type
_entity_poly.pdbx_seq_one_letter_code
_entity_poly.pdbx_strand_id
1 'polypeptide(L)'
;MRSYGELIDVRRGLVAGQEAPEQFVWRGTFWVVRDLIAHWIETNAWWEQPDLSADLLGERELWRVEAMQGRSGAAAEGSAGVFDLAFDWALGQWQLVCSID
;
A
#
# COMPACT_ATOMS: atom_id res chain seq x y z
N MET A 1 -11.82 -9.72 -7.13
CA MET A 1 -12.82 -8.75 -6.65
C MET A 1 -12.10 -7.40 -6.56
N ARG A 2 -12.58 -6.35 -7.23
CA ARG A 2 -11.84 -5.08 -7.39
C ARG A 2 -12.26 -4.11 -6.28
N SER A 3 -11.40 -3.85 -5.31
CA SER A 3 -11.66 -2.90 -4.22
C SER A 3 -10.94 -1.59 -4.51
N TYR A 4 -11.61 -0.65 -5.17
CA TYR A 4 -11.02 0.63 -5.51
C TYR A 4 -10.98 1.56 -4.30
N GLY A 5 -9.78 1.86 -3.80
CA GLY A 5 -9.50 3.06 -3.00
C GLY A 5 -9.98 3.02 -1.54
N GLU A 6 -10.02 1.84 -0.92
CA GLU A 6 -10.40 1.77 0.51
C GLU A 6 -9.28 2.36 1.37
N LEU A 7 -9.62 3.37 2.18
CA LEU A 7 -8.66 3.98 3.10
C LEU A 7 -8.23 2.96 4.16
N ILE A 8 -6.92 2.82 4.32
CA ILE A 8 -6.31 1.90 5.28
C ILE A 8 -5.30 2.63 6.16
N ASP A 9 -5.13 2.13 7.37
CA ASP A 9 -4.04 2.58 8.24
C ASP A 9 -2.80 1.76 7.92
N VAL A 10 -1.68 2.43 7.63
CA VAL A 10 -0.43 1.81 7.22
C VAL A 10 0.71 2.37 8.04
N ARG A 11 1.47 1.47 8.65
CA ARG A 11 2.73 1.77 9.31
C ARG A 11 3.88 1.50 8.34
N ARG A 12 4.62 2.53 7.97
CA ARG A 12 5.89 2.41 7.24
C ARG A 12 7.01 1.95 8.19
N GLY A 13 7.93 1.14 7.67
CA GLY A 13 9.05 0.57 8.39
C GLY A 13 10.06 -0.07 7.44
N LEU A 14 10.97 -0.88 7.97
CA LEU A 14 11.96 -1.59 7.15
C LEU A 14 11.49 -3.01 6.87
N VAL A 15 11.09 -3.28 5.62
CA VAL A 15 10.78 -4.64 5.13
C VAL A 15 11.94 -5.08 4.26
N ALA A 16 12.54 -6.24 4.58
CA ALA A 16 13.69 -6.76 3.84
C ALA A 16 14.86 -5.75 3.66
N GLY A 17 14.99 -4.78 4.58
CA GLY A 17 16.02 -3.74 4.53
C GLY A 17 15.68 -2.51 3.68
N GLN A 18 14.45 -2.42 3.15
CA GLN A 18 13.95 -1.26 2.39
C GLN A 18 12.81 -0.58 3.14
N GLU A 19 12.72 0.75 3.06
CA GLU A 19 11.58 1.48 3.60
C GLU A 19 10.33 1.12 2.79
N ALA A 20 9.36 0.51 3.46
CA ALA A 20 8.15 -0.04 2.86
C ALA A 20 7.01 0.02 3.87
N PRO A 21 5.74 -0.15 3.43
CA PRO A 21 4.63 -0.37 4.35
C PRO A 21 4.86 -1.70 5.09
N GLU A 22 5.29 -1.64 6.35
CA GLU A 22 5.64 -2.81 7.17
C GLU A 22 4.37 -3.53 7.66
N GLN A 23 3.33 -2.76 7.99
CA GLN A 23 2.11 -3.29 8.61
C GLN A 23 0.92 -2.44 8.18
N PHE A 24 -0.25 -3.04 7.99
CA PHE A 24 -1.48 -2.29 7.71
C PHE A 24 -2.72 -2.97 8.28
N VAL A 25 -3.76 -2.17 8.52
CA VAL A 25 -5.06 -2.66 8.97
C VAL A 25 -6.05 -2.59 7.82
N TRP A 26 -6.62 -3.73 7.46
CA TRP A 26 -7.67 -3.82 6.44
C TRP A 26 -8.88 -4.57 6.96
N ARG A 27 -10.07 -3.95 6.91
CA ARG A 27 -11.36 -4.48 7.39
C ARG A 27 -11.31 -5.02 8.84
N GLY A 28 -10.60 -4.31 9.72
CA GLY A 28 -10.40 -4.69 11.13
C GLY A 28 -9.45 -5.87 11.34
N THR A 29 -8.75 -6.31 10.28
CA THR A 29 -7.73 -7.36 10.33
C THR A 29 -6.35 -6.74 10.19
N PHE A 30 -5.40 -7.24 10.99
CA PHE A 30 -4.01 -6.84 10.92
C PHE A 30 -3.22 -7.68 9.91
N TRP A 31 -2.50 -6.98 9.02
CA TRP A 31 -1.65 -7.57 8.01
C TRP A 31 -0.21 -7.12 8.22
N VAL A 32 0.70 -8.07 8.28
CA VAL A 32 2.14 -7.82 8.40
C VAL A 32 2.78 -8.10 7.05
N VAL A 33 3.45 -7.11 6.48
CA VAL A 33 4.19 -7.26 5.24
C VAL A 33 5.46 -8.08 5.50
N ARG A 34 5.64 -9.12 4.69
CA ARG A 34 6.77 -10.06 4.77
C ARG A 34 7.79 -9.78 3.70
N ASP A 35 7.34 -9.38 2.51
CA ASP A 35 8.19 -9.14 1.36
C ASP A 35 7.67 -7.96 0.51
N LEU A 36 8.59 -7.16 -0.03
CA LEU A 36 8.28 -6.09 -0.98
C LEU A 36 8.53 -6.62 -2.40
N ILE A 37 7.44 -6.92 -3.10
CA ILE A 37 7.49 -7.50 -4.45
C ILE A 37 7.83 -6.43 -5.49
N ALA A 38 7.17 -5.27 -5.41
CA ALA A 38 7.42 -4.17 -6.34
C ALA A 38 7.03 -2.82 -5.73
N HIS A 39 7.71 -1.78 -6.16
CA HIS A 39 7.42 -0.40 -5.80
C HIS A 39 7.59 0.47 -7.05
N TRP A 40 6.60 1.32 -7.33
CA TRP A 40 6.68 2.28 -8.43
C TRP A 40 5.88 3.54 -8.11
N ILE A 41 6.28 4.67 -8.70
CA ILE A 41 5.59 5.95 -8.57
C ILE A 41 4.82 6.20 -9.87
N GLU A 42 3.51 6.33 -9.76
CA GLU A 42 2.67 6.90 -10.83
C GLU A 42 2.69 8.42 -10.68
N THR A 43 3.59 9.08 -11.39
CA THR A 43 3.55 10.52 -11.58
C THR A 43 2.53 10.81 -12.67
N ASN A 44 1.43 11.49 -12.32
CA ASN A 44 0.44 11.87 -13.32
C ASN A 44 1.11 12.73 -14.41
N ALA A 45 0.82 12.43 -15.67
CA ALA A 45 1.66 12.90 -16.75
C ALA A 45 1.56 14.41 -16.94
N TRP A 46 2.71 15.08 -16.90
CA TRP A 46 2.91 16.53 -17.06
C TRP A 46 2.31 17.14 -18.35
N TRP A 47 1.84 16.34 -19.32
CA TRP A 47 1.19 16.83 -20.54
C TRP A 47 -0.32 17.09 -20.40
N GLU A 48 -0.96 16.79 -19.27
CA GLU A 48 -2.39 17.07 -19.09
C GLU A 48 -2.69 18.44 -18.47
N GLN A 49 -1.76 19.05 -17.70
CA GLN A 49 -2.03 20.34 -17.03
C GLN A 49 -0.78 21.24 -16.96
N PRO A 50 -0.70 22.32 -17.75
CA PRO A 50 0.48 23.20 -17.77
C PRO A 50 0.55 24.27 -16.66
N ASP A 51 -0.46 24.40 -15.79
CA ASP A 51 -0.65 25.65 -15.01
C ASP A 51 -0.74 25.54 -13.48
N LEU A 52 -0.70 24.35 -12.87
CA LEU A 52 -0.81 24.24 -11.40
C LEU A 52 0.16 23.20 -10.86
N SER A 53 1.17 23.66 -10.11
CA SER A 53 1.92 22.89 -9.10
C SER A 53 2.06 21.39 -9.40
N ALA A 54 2.71 21.07 -10.52
CA ALA A 54 2.89 19.71 -11.04
C ALA A 54 3.73 18.77 -10.15
N ASP A 55 4.20 19.26 -9.00
CA ASP A 55 5.16 18.60 -8.12
C ASP A 55 4.50 17.79 -6.99
N LEU A 56 3.17 17.87 -6.80
CA LEU A 56 2.48 17.18 -5.68
C LEU A 56 1.07 16.67 -5.98
N LEU A 57 0.39 17.18 -7.03
CA LEU A 57 -1.07 17.02 -7.19
C LEU A 57 -1.53 15.69 -7.79
N GLY A 58 -0.62 14.78 -8.15
CA GLY A 58 -1.01 13.51 -8.77
C GLY A 58 -0.02 12.38 -8.61
N GLU A 59 0.97 12.51 -7.73
CA GLU A 59 1.92 11.44 -7.49
C GLU A 59 1.31 10.42 -6.56
N ARG A 60 1.14 9.19 -7.07
CA ARG A 60 0.72 8.05 -6.27
C ARG A 60 1.84 7.04 -6.23
N GLU A 61 2.25 6.72 -5.03
CA GLU A 61 3.28 5.72 -4.80
C GLU A 61 2.61 4.36 -4.61
N LEU A 62 2.81 3.46 -5.55
CA LEU A 62 2.23 2.12 -5.56
C LEU A 62 3.24 1.11 -5.04
N TRP A 63 2.75 0.30 -4.11
CA TRP A 63 3.50 -0.71 -3.39
C TRP A 63 2.80 -2.05 -3.53
N ARG A 64 3.45 -3.00 -4.19
CA ARG A 64 3.02 -4.40 -4.18
C ARG A 64 3.79 -5.15 -3.12
N VAL A 65 3.06 -5.68 -2.15
CA VAL A 65 3.63 -6.34 -0.99
C VAL A 65 3.00 -7.69 -0.74
N GLU A 66 3.80 -8.66 -0.32
CA GLU A 66 3.28 -9.90 0.24
C GLU A 66 3.02 -9.69 1.73
N ALA A 67 1.79 -9.90 2.18
CA ALA A 67 1.42 -9.74 3.57
C ALA A 67 0.74 -10.99 4.12
N MET A 68 0.97 -11.25 5.41
CA MET A 68 0.36 -12.35 6.14
C MET A 68 -0.58 -11.79 7.21
N GLN A 69 -1.75 -12.42 7.34
CA GLN A 69 -2.68 -12.09 8.41
C GLN A 69 -2.06 -12.41 9.77
N GLY A 70 -1.75 -11.38 10.56
CA GLY A 70 -1.26 -11.53 11.92
C GLY A 70 -2.43 -11.64 12.89
N ARG A 71 -2.69 -12.83 13.45
CA ARG A 71 -3.58 -12.94 14.61
C ARG A 71 -2.75 -12.91 15.90
N SER A 72 -3.14 -12.04 16.83
CA SER A 72 -2.66 -12.07 18.21
C SER A 72 -3.20 -13.33 18.90
N GLY A 73 -2.47 -14.44 18.86
CA GLY A 73 -2.84 -15.69 19.52
C GLY A 73 -2.16 -16.90 18.88
N ALA A 74 -1.57 -17.76 19.71
CA ALA A 74 -0.67 -18.84 19.33
C ALA A 74 -1.19 -19.74 18.18
N ALA A 75 -0.30 -19.99 17.21
CA ALA A 75 -0.41 -20.98 16.14
C ALA A 75 -1.70 -20.91 15.31
N ALA A 76 -1.80 -19.92 14.44
CA ALA A 76 -2.70 -19.97 13.29
C ALA A 76 -1.88 -19.74 12.03
N GLU A 77 -1.99 -20.68 11.09
CA GLU A 77 -1.56 -20.51 9.70
C GLU A 77 -2.36 -19.34 9.12
N GLY A 78 -1.81 -18.12 9.23
CA GLY A 78 -2.42 -16.92 8.70
C GLY A 78 -2.52 -17.02 7.18
N SER A 79 -3.62 -16.54 6.61
CA SER A 79 -3.72 -16.40 5.16
C SER A 79 -2.66 -15.39 4.71
N ALA A 80 -1.76 -15.83 3.83
CA ALA A 80 -0.86 -14.96 3.09
C ALA A 80 -1.54 -14.53 1.80
N GLY A 81 -1.29 -13.29 1.38
CA GLY A 81 -1.81 -12.75 0.13
C GLY A 81 -0.94 -11.59 -0.35
N VAL A 82 -1.06 -11.26 -1.63
CA VAL A 82 -0.37 -10.12 -2.24
C VAL A 82 -1.31 -8.93 -2.26
N PHE A 83 -0.84 -7.76 -1.85
CA PHE A 83 -1.63 -6.54 -1.75
C PHE A 83 -0.97 -5.42 -2.53
N ASP A 84 -1.77 -4.70 -3.31
CA ASP A 84 -1.39 -3.44 -3.94
C ASP A 84 -1.89 -2.30 -3.07
N LEU A 85 -0.97 -1.52 -2.52
CA LEU A 85 -1.22 -0.33 -1.70
C LEU A 85 -0.80 0.92 -2.47
N ALA A 86 -1.60 1.97 -2.41
CA ALA A 86 -1.26 3.27 -2.96
C ALA A 86 -1.13 4.30 -1.84
N PHE A 87 -0.06 5.08 -1.85
CA PHE A 87 0.07 6.28 -1.05
C PHE A 87 -0.15 7.50 -1.95
N ASP A 88 -1.18 8.27 -1.65
CA ASP A 88 -1.49 9.51 -2.35
C ASP A 88 -0.73 10.65 -1.67
N TRP A 89 0.28 11.21 -2.34
CA TRP A 89 1.12 12.27 -1.78
C TRP A 89 0.35 13.58 -1.57
N ALA A 90 -0.69 13.83 -2.36
CA ALA A 90 -1.53 15.03 -2.24
C ALA A 90 -2.40 14.98 -0.98
N LEU A 91 -2.94 13.81 -0.65
CA LEU A 91 -3.81 13.60 0.50
C LEU A 91 -3.06 13.11 1.75
N GLY A 92 -1.82 12.63 1.61
CA GLY A 92 -1.07 11.99 2.68
C GLY A 92 -1.75 10.72 3.19
N GLN A 93 -2.48 10.02 2.32
CA GLN A 93 -3.37 8.91 2.69
C GLN A 93 -2.98 7.62 1.98
N TRP A 94 -3.14 6.51 2.70
CA TRP A 94 -2.97 5.18 2.17
C TRP A 94 -4.30 4.57 1.73
N GLN A 95 -4.27 3.89 0.60
CA GLN A 95 -5.41 3.20 0.02
C GLN A 95 -5.02 1.79 -0.38
N LEU A 96 -5.91 0.82 -0.13
CA LEU A 96 -5.80 -0.50 -0.69
C LEU A 96 -6.41 -0.50 -2.10
N VAL A 97 -5.58 -0.81 -3.10
CA VAL A 97 -5.97 -0.81 -4.52
C VAL A 97 -6.53 -2.17 -4.93
N CYS A 98 -5.84 -3.24 -4.55
CA CYS A 98 -6.39 -4.58 -4.70
C CYS A 98 -5.68 -5.58 -3.79
N SER A 99 -6.37 -6.70 -3.53
CA SER A 99 -5.79 -7.91 -2.95
C SER A 99 -5.80 -9.00 -4.00
N ILE A 100 -4.64 -9.61 -4.23
CA ILE A 100 -4.44 -10.77 -5.10
C ILE A 100 -4.29 -11.97 -4.15
N ASP A 101 -5.23 -12.90 -4.27
CA ASP A 101 -5.25 -14.21 -3.59
C ASP A 101 -4.49 -15.24 -4.44
#